data_AF-A0A2H1LA50-F1
#
_entry.id   AF-A0A2H1LA50-F1
#
_cell.length_a   1.000
_cell.length_b   1.000
_cell.length_c   1.000
_cell.angle_alpha   90.00
_cell.angle_beta   90.00
_cell.angle_gamma   90.00
#
_symmetry.space_group_name_H-M   'P 1'
#
loop_
_entity.id
_entity.type
_entity.pdbx_description
1 polymer ?
#
loop_
_entity_poly.entity_id
_entity_poly.type
_entity_poly.pdbx_seq_one_letter_code
_entity_poly.pdbx_strand_id
1 'polypeptide(L)'
;MSDSIDERPATHESTTEPHKPEPLWWETEIAARTAYALGMGGQENIERQHQRGQLTARERVDKFVDEDTWREVGMFTGKGEYDVEHRLTSVTPANVIVGTGRVDGREVALCAEDFTVRGGSSESTSPDKWQYIERFALQYRIPMVRLIETAGGSINILKQSGATKIPGYSNGAPPTNLGTIPVVAIALGAAAGFGAVRVVRSHFSVMVAGSSYVFAGGPAVVKPGVGQEIDKEELGGASVHAR
;
A
#
# COMPACT_ATOMS: atom_id res chain seq x y z
N MET A 1 -20.06 79.30 42.10
CA MET A 1 -19.48 78.08 42.69
C MET A 1 -20.19 76.94 41.96
N SER A 2 -19.67 76.44 40.84
CA SER A 2 -18.47 75.57 40.72
C SER A 2 -18.63 74.40 41.71
N ASP A 3 -18.64 73.12 41.39
CA ASP A 3 -18.15 72.24 40.31
C ASP A 3 -19.04 70.97 40.44
N SER A 4 -19.08 69.91 39.61
CA SER A 4 -18.08 69.27 38.77
C SER A 4 -18.80 68.38 37.74
N ILE A 5 -18.21 68.29 36.55
CA ILE A 5 -18.44 67.28 35.53
C ILE A 5 -17.68 65.99 35.92
N ASP A 6 -18.13 64.85 35.38
CA ASP A 6 -17.40 63.57 35.21
C ASP A 6 -17.17 62.71 36.49
N GLU A 7 -17.27 61.38 36.48
CA GLU A 7 -16.91 60.42 35.43
C GLU A 7 -17.90 59.24 35.40
N ARG A 8 -18.33 58.79 34.22
CA ARG A 8 -18.86 57.41 34.07
C ARG A 8 -17.66 56.47 33.99
N PRO A 9 -17.67 55.32 34.70
CA PRO A 9 -16.56 54.38 34.62
C PRO A 9 -16.39 53.90 33.18
N ALA A 10 -15.12 53.85 32.75
CA ALA A 10 -14.70 53.45 31.42
C ALA A 10 -15.40 52.16 30.98
N THR A 11 -15.91 52.16 29.75
CA THR A 11 -16.38 50.95 29.08
C THR A 11 -15.28 49.91 29.14
N HIS A 12 -15.58 48.73 29.68
CA HIS A 12 -14.72 47.56 29.57
C HIS A 12 -14.32 47.38 28.10
N GLU A 13 -13.05 47.61 27.78
CA GLU A 13 -12.51 47.17 26.50
C GLU A 13 -12.61 45.66 26.46
N SER A 14 -13.42 45.16 25.52
CA SER A 14 -13.54 43.72 25.23
C SER A 14 -12.23 43.25 24.62
N THR A 15 -11.27 42.86 25.45
CA THR A 15 -10.11 42.06 25.03
C THR A 15 -10.56 40.63 24.79
N THR A 16 -11.42 40.42 23.79
CA THR A 16 -11.72 39.08 23.30
C THR A 16 -10.99 38.91 21.99
N GLU A 17 -9.70 38.55 22.08
CA GLU A 17 -9.14 37.77 20.99
C GLU A 17 -10.05 36.54 20.78
N PRO A 18 -10.43 36.21 19.54
CA PRO A 18 -11.29 35.07 19.30
C PRO A 18 -10.59 33.80 19.80
N HIS A 19 -11.23 33.11 20.76
CA HIS A 19 -10.77 31.81 21.24
C HIS A 19 -10.59 30.89 20.03
N LYS A 20 -9.34 30.58 19.68
CA LYS A 20 -9.02 29.61 18.64
C LYS A 20 -9.40 28.24 19.22
N PRO A 21 -10.46 27.57 18.73
CA PRO A 21 -10.86 26.29 19.30
C PRO A 21 -9.68 25.32 19.20
N GLU A 22 -9.39 24.59 20.28
CA GLU A 22 -8.43 23.49 20.21
C GLU A 22 -8.87 22.51 19.11
N PRO A 23 -7.91 21.92 18.36
CA PRO A 23 -8.25 20.97 17.31
C PRO A 23 -9.08 19.84 17.91
N LEU A 24 -10.13 19.45 17.20
CA LEU A 24 -11.01 18.39 17.66
C LEU A 24 -10.19 17.11 17.78
N TRP A 25 -10.43 16.31 18.84
CA TRP A 25 -9.62 15.10 19.11
C TRP A 25 -9.48 14.17 17.90
N TRP A 26 -10.49 14.13 17.03
CA TRP A 26 -10.50 13.29 15.83
C TRP A 26 -9.58 13.83 14.72
N GLU A 27 -9.32 15.14 14.66
CA GLU A 27 -8.34 15.72 13.72
C GLU A 27 -6.94 15.25 14.07
N THR A 28 -6.59 15.30 15.36
CA THR A 28 -5.32 14.79 15.90
C THR A 28 -5.19 13.28 15.64
N GLU A 29 -6.26 12.51 15.86
CA GLU A 29 -6.28 11.07 15.62
C GLU A 29 -6.10 10.73 14.13
N ILE A 30 -6.79 11.44 13.22
CA ILE A 30 -6.64 11.26 11.78
C ILE A 30 -5.21 11.62 11.33
N ALA A 31 -4.65 12.72 11.85
CA ALA A 31 -3.28 13.13 11.54
C ALA A 31 -2.26 12.07 12.01
N ALA A 32 -2.42 11.53 13.22
CA ALA A 32 -1.56 10.48 13.75
C ALA A 32 -1.62 9.20 12.91
N ARG A 33 -2.82 8.74 12.54
CA ARG A 33 -3.00 7.57 11.66
C ARG A 33 -2.45 7.79 10.25
N THR A 34 -2.58 9.02 9.76
CA THR A 34 -1.99 9.44 8.48
C THR A 34 -0.47 9.34 8.54
N ALA A 35 0.16 9.84 9.60
CA ALA A 35 1.60 9.73 9.79
C ALA A 35 2.07 8.26 9.80
N TYR A 36 1.36 7.37 10.50
CA TYR A 36 1.69 5.94 10.46
C TYR A 36 1.58 5.33 9.05
N ALA A 37 0.50 5.63 8.33
CA ALA A 37 0.28 5.09 6.98
C ALA A 37 1.28 5.63 5.93
N LEU A 38 1.70 6.89 6.08
CA LEU A 38 2.74 7.50 5.24
C LEU A 38 4.15 7.04 5.64
N GLY A 39 4.34 6.59 6.88
CA GLY A 39 5.60 6.02 7.36
C GLY A 39 5.96 4.67 6.72
N MET A 40 5.02 3.99 6.06
CA MET A 40 5.26 2.73 5.32
C MET A 40 5.99 1.69 6.18
N GLY A 41 7.08 1.08 5.68
CA GLY A 41 7.93 0.18 6.44
C GLY A 41 8.89 0.85 7.41
N GLY A 42 8.86 2.19 7.54
CA GLY A 42 9.83 2.98 8.29
C GLY A 42 11.05 3.38 7.46
N GLN A 43 11.74 4.41 7.95
CA GLN A 43 12.82 5.10 7.23
C GLN A 43 13.95 4.18 6.77
N GLU A 44 14.43 3.27 7.64
CA GLU A 44 15.48 2.32 7.30
C GLU A 44 15.10 1.41 6.11
N ASN A 45 13.85 0.94 6.07
CA ASN A 45 13.37 0.07 5.00
C ASN A 45 13.15 0.84 3.69
N ILE A 46 12.75 2.11 3.77
CA ILE A 46 12.65 3.02 2.62
C ILE A 46 14.05 3.28 2.04
N GLU A 47 15.03 3.61 2.88
CA GLU A 47 16.42 3.84 2.45
C GLU A 47 17.02 2.60 1.78
N ARG A 48 16.79 1.41 2.36
CA ARG A 48 17.23 0.16 1.74
C ARG A 48 16.56 -0.10 0.38
N GLN A 49 15.30 0.30 0.20
CA GLN A 49 14.62 0.22 -1.10
C GLN A 49 15.29 1.16 -2.11
N HIS A 50 15.56 2.41 -1.71
CA HIS A 50 16.22 3.40 -2.57
C HIS A 50 17.66 3.02 -2.91
N GLN A 51 18.41 2.42 -1.98
CA GLN A 51 19.78 1.92 -2.23
C GLN A 51 19.82 0.84 -3.31
N ARG A 52 18.71 0.14 -3.55
CA ARG A 52 18.55 -0.83 -4.66
C ARG A 52 18.16 -0.16 -5.98
N GLY A 53 18.10 1.17 -6.03
CA GLY A 53 17.64 1.94 -7.18
C GLY A 53 16.13 1.85 -7.41
N GLN A 54 15.36 1.41 -6.41
CA GLN A 54 13.94 1.17 -6.53
C GLN A 54 13.14 2.26 -5.82
N LEU A 55 12.05 2.70 -6.44
CA LEU A 55 11.06 3.57 -5.82
C LEU A 55 10.21 2.81 -4.81
N THR A 56 9.67 3.53 -3.82
CA THR A 56 8.64 3.03 -2.90
C THR A 56 7.29 2.90 -3.60
N ALA A 57 6.34 2.19 -2.99
CA ALA A 57 4.99 2.06 -3.53
C ALA A 57 4.28 3.41 -3.73
N ARG A 58 4.41 4.34 -2.77
CA ARG A 58 3.80 5.67 -2.85
C ARG A 58 4.43 6.52 -3.96
N GLU A 59 5.77 6.54 -4.04
CA GLU A 59 6.47 7.24 -5.12
C GLU A 59 6.10 6.71 -6.51
N ARG A 60 5.84 5.40 -6.64
CA ARG A 60 5.39 4.80 -7.90
C ARG A 60 3.96 5.20 -8.23
N VAL A 61 3.07 5.27 -7.24
CA VAL A 61 1.71 5.77 -7.42
C VAL A 61 1.75 7.21 -7.93
N ASP A 62 2.48 8.09 -7.23
CA ASP A 62 2.58 9.52 -7.55
C ASP A 62 3.19 9.77 -8.93
N LYS A 63 4.13 8.93 -9.37
CA LYS A 63 4.69 9.01 -10.73
C LYS A 63 3.80 8.42 -11.81
N PHE A 64 2.89 7.51 -11.45
CA PHE A 64 2.07 6.80 -12.42
C PHE A 64 0.80 7.58 -12.79
N VAL A 65 0.21 8.29 -11.83
CA VAL A 65 -1.04 9.02 -12.02
C VAL A 65 -0.79 10.51 -12.29
N ASP A 66 -1.76 11.16 -12.92
CA ASP A 66 -1.79 12.60 -13.10
C ASP A 66 -1.80 13.32 -11.74
N GLU A 67 -1.13 14.46 -11.66
CA GLU A 67 -1.01 15.27 -10.43
C GLU A 67 -2.39 15.58 -9.81
N ASP A 68 -2.48 15.51 -8.48
CA ASP A 68 -3.69 15.76 -7.69
C ASP A 68 -4.91 14.86 -8.01
N THR A 69 -4.72 13.75 -8.70
CA THR A 69 -5.83 12.83 -9.04
C THR A 69 -5.94 11.60 -8.14
N TRP A 70 -4.90 11.28 -7.37
CA TRP A 70 -4.88 10.09 -6.52
C TRP A 70 -5.94 10.14 -5.41
N ARG A 71 -6.70 9.06 -5.28
CA ARG A 71 -7.71 8.84 -4.24
C ARG A 71 -7.50 7.47 -3.59
N GLU A 72 -6.74 7.46 -2.50
CA GLU A 72 -6.46 6.23 -1.75
C GLU A 72 -7.70 5.69 -1.05
N VAL A 73 -7.86 4.36 -1.06
CA VAL A 73 -8.91 3.66 -0.32
C VAL A 73 -8.27 2.76 0.75
N GLY A 74 -8.75 2.87 1.99
CA GLY A 74 -8.28 2.06 3.10
C GLY A 74 -6.86 2.43 3.56
N MET A 75 -6.53 3.72 3.58
CA MET A 75 -5.21 4.22 4.00
C MET A 75 -4.80 3.73 5.39
N PHE A 76 -5.72 3.70 6.35
CA PHE A 76 -5.44 3.32 7.74
C PHE A 76 -5.51 1.81 8.01
N THR A 77 -5.67 0.97 7.00
CA THR A 77 -5.64 -0.47 7.18
C THR A 77 -4.24 -0.92 7.62
N GLY A 78 -4.16 -1.69 8.70
CA GLY A 78 -2.91 -2.18 9.26
C GLY A 78 -3.16 -2.93 10.56
N LYS A 79 -2.08 -3.25 11.28
CA LYS A 79 -2.12 -3.84 12.62
C LYS A 79 -1.61 -2.81 13.62
N GLY A 80 -2.45 -2.44 14.59
CA GLY A 80 -2.07 -1.56 15.69
C GLY A 80 -1.51 -2.35 16.87
N GLU A 81 -0.52 -1.78 17.54
CA GLU A 81 -0.04 -2.24 18.85
C GLU A 81 -0.55 -1.28 19.92
N TYR A 82 -0.89 -1.84 21.08
CA TYR A 82 -1.47 -1.09 22.18
C TYR A 82 -0.70 -1.35 23.47
N ASP A 83 -0.56 -0.32 24.29
CA ASP A 83 -0.01 -0.47 25.64
C ASP A 83 -1.02 -1.10 26.61
N VAL A 84 -0.60 -1.28 27.87
CA VAL A 84 -1.44 -1.84 28.95
C VAL A 84 -2.65 -0.98 29.29
N GLU A 85 -2.66 0.29 28.89
CA GLU A 85 -3.76 1.25 29.07
C GLU A 85 -4.63 1.36 27.81
N HIS A 86 -4.46 0.43 26.86
CA HIS A 86 -5.19 0.38 25.59
C HIS A 86 -4.97 1.60 24.68
N ARG A 87 -3.83 2.30 24.83
CA ARG A 87 -3.44 3.39 23.92
C ARG A 87 -2.64 2.86 22.75
N LEU A 88 -2.95 3.35 21.55
CA LEU A 88 -2.24 2.99 20.33
C LEU A 88 -0.79 3.50 20.38
N THR A 89 0.18 2.61 20.34
CA THR A 89 1.62 2.95 20.42
C THR A 89 2.31 2.91 19.06
N SER A 90 1.88 2.02 18.18
CA SER A 90 2.44 1.86 16.84
C SER A 90 1.42 1.25 15.88
N VAL A 91 1.62 1.44 14.58
CA VAL A 91 0.86 0.75 13.54
C VAL A 91 1.84 0.21 12.51
N THR A 92 1.71 -1.07 12.17
CA THR A 92 2.25 -1.62 10.93
C THR A 92 1.20 -1.46 9.83
N PRO A 93 1.40 -0.60 8.83
CA PRO A 93 0.45 -0.42 7.73
C PRO A 93 0.28 -1.71 6.92
N ALA A 94 -0.84 -1.84 6.22
CA ALA A 94 -0.97 -2.89 5.20
C ALA A 94 0.01 -2.61 4.06
N ASN A 95 0.75 -3.64 3.63
CA ASN A 95 1.75 -3.53 2.56
C ASN A 95 1.16 -3.43 1.14
N VAL A 96 -0.07 -2.93 1.01
CA VAL A 96 -0.73 -2.72 -0.26
C VAL A 96 -1.54 -1.44 -0.22
N ILE A 97 -1.26 -0.57 -1.18
CA ILE A 97 -1.91 0.72 -1.39
C ILE A 97 -2.83 0.56 -2.58
N VAL A 98 -4.09 0.95 -2.43
CA VAL A 98 -5.11 0.81 -3.48
C VAL A 98 -5.92 2.07 -3.57
N GLY A 99 -6.45 2.35 -4.75
CA GLY A 99 -7.22 3.55 -5.00
C GLY A 99 -7.47 3.78 -6.47
N THR A 100 -7.98 4.95 -6.80
CA THR A 100 -8.14 5.41 -8.18
C THR A 100 -7.29 6.65 -8.43
N GLY A 101 -6.93 6.86 -9.69
CA GLY A 101 -6.29 8.07 -10.18
C GLY A 101 -6.66 8.28 -11.64
N ARG A 102 -6.05 9.29 -12.27
CA ARG A 102 -6.14 9.47 -13.72
C ARG A 102 -4.78 9.22 -14.37
N VAL A 103 -4.80 8.75 -15.61
CA VAL A 103 -3.63 8.66 -16.49
C VAL A 103 -4.04 9.23 -17.83
N ASP A 104 -3.38 10.30 -18.25
CA ASP A 104 -3.77 11.07 -19.44
C ASP A 104 -5.27 11.48 -19.38
N GLY A 105 -5.73 11.89 -18.20
CA GLY A 105 -7.10 12.29 -17.90
C GLY A 105 -8.11 11.14 -17.75
N ARG A 106 -7.71 9.88 -18.00
CA ARG A 106 -8.59 8.70 -17.96
C ARG A 106 -8.53 8.03 -16.60
N GLU A 107 -9.69 7.72 -16.03
CA GLU A 107 -9.75 7.05 -14.72
C GLU A 107 -9.14 5.63 -14.78
N VAL A 108 -8.32 5.31 -13.79
CA VAL A 108 -7.68 4.00 -13.60
C VAL A 108 -7.80 3.56 -12.15
N ALA A 109 -7.99 2.27 -11.94
CA ALA A 109 -7.86 1.63 -10.65
C ALA A 109 -6.41 1.13 -10.49
N LEU A 110 -5.80 1.39 -9.34
CA LEU A 110 -4.40 1.05 -9.07
C LEU A 110 -4.29 0.19 -7.81
N CYS A 111 -3.40 -0.79 -7.85
CA CYS A 111 -2.94 -1.54 -6.67
C CYS A 111 -1.41 -1.56 -6.66
N ALA A 112 -0.79 -0.96 -5.65
CA ALA A 112 0.65 -0.92 -5.47
C ALA A 112 1.08 -1.67 -4.21
N GLU A 113 1.96 -2.66 -4.36
CA GLU A 113 2.53 -3.42 -3.25
C GLU A 113 3.76 -2.71 -2.68
N ASP A 114 3.84 -2.65 -1.36
CA ASP A 114 4.90 -1.98 -0.61
C ASP A 114 5.87 -2.99 0.00
N PHE A 115 7.02 -3.13 -0.64
CA PHE A 115 8.07 -4.05 -0.19
C PHE A 115 8.75 -3.58 1.09
N THR A 116 8.67 -2.29 1.45
CA THR A 116 9.30 -1.77 2.67
C THR A 116 8.64 -2.34 3.92
N VAL A 117 7.34 -2.65 3.85
CA VAL A 117 6.59 -3.23 4.97
C VAL A 117 6.76 -4.75 5.00
N ARG A 118 7.60 -5.23 5.93
CA ARG A 118 7.91 -6.66 6.15
C ARG A 118 8.39 -7.39 4.88
N GLY A 119 9.10 -6.70 3.99
CA GLY A 119 9.64 -7.31 2.76
C GLY A 119 8.54 -7.75 1.78
N GLY A 120 7.38 -7.08 1.77
CA GLY A 120 6.25 -7.48 0.92
C GLY A 120 5.65 -8.84 1.29
N SER A 121 5.88 -9.32 2.52
CA SER A 121 5.35 -10.57 3.04
C SER A 121 3.83 -10.51 3.22
N SER A 122 3.13 -11.61 2.92
CA SER A 122 1.68 -11.72 3.16
C SER A 122 1.25 -11.55 4.63
N GLU A 123 2.18 -11.56 5.59
CA GLU A 123 1.91 -11.31 7.01
C GLU A 123 1.44 -9.88 7.30
N SER A 124 1.93 -8.91 6.52
CA SER A 124 1.50 -7.51 6.57
C SER A 124 0.48 -7.17 5.48
N THR A 125 0.08 -8.14 4.65
CA THR A 125 -0.94 -7.91 3.62
C THR A 125 -2.34 -8.05 4.19
N SER A 126 -3.17 -7.04 3.90
CA SER A 126 -4.62 -7.20 3.98
C SER A 126 -5.14 -7.61 2.60
N PRO A 127 -5.52 -8.88 2.38
CA PRO A 127 -5.97 -9.33 1.08
C PRO A 127 -7.26 -8.65 0.64
N ASP A 128 -8.09 -8.22 1.59
CA ASP A 128 -9.34 -7.53 1.29
C ASP A 128 -9.13 -6.22 0.55
N LYS A 129 -7.99 -5.52 0.77
CA LYS A 129 -7.68 -4.27 0.05
C LYS A 129 -7.51 -4.49 -1.45
N TRP A 130 -6.62 -5.40 -1.85
CA TRP A 130 -6.39 -5.64 -3.28
C TRP A 130 -7.60 -6.32 -3.92
N GLN A 131 -8.33 -7.16 -3.20
CA GLN A 131 -9.58 -7.75 -3.72
C GLN A 131 -10.67 -6.69 -3.91
N TYR A 132 -10.80 -5.75 -2.97
CA TYR A 132 -11.74 -4.65 -3.06
C TYR A 132 -11.53 -3.86 -4.34
N ILE A 133 -10.29 -3.42 -4.62
CA ILE A 133 -10.03 -2.59 -5.79
C ILE A 133 -10.21 -3.36 -7.11
N GLU A 134 -9.93 -4.67 -7.14
CA GLU A 134 -10.21 -5.51 -8.32
C GLU A 134 -11.73 -5.62 -8.58
N ARG A 135 -12.54 -5.79 -7.53
CA ARG A 135 -14.01 -5.80 -7.64
C ARG A 135 -14.53 -4.42 -8.05
N PHE A 136 -13.99 -3.37 -7.45
CA PHE A 136 -14.33 -1.98 -7.77
C PHE A 136 -14.08 -1.69 -9.26
N ALA A 137 -12.88 -1.99 -9.76
CA ALA A 137 -12.52 -1.80 -11.16
C ALA A 137 -13.47 -2.56 -12.09
N LEU A 138 -13.80 -3.81 -11.76
CA LEU A 138 -14.73 -4.62 -12.54
C LEU A 138 -16.16 -4.05 -12.54
N GLN A 139 -16.66 -3.63 -11.38
CA GLN A 139 -18.00 -3.10 -11.22
C GLN A 139 -18.19 -1.78 -11.99
N TYR A 140 -17.21 -0.88 -11.90
CA TYR A 140 -17.25 0.42 -12.56
C TYR A 140 -16.67 0.42 -13.97
N ARG A 141 -16.20 -0.73 -14.48
CA ARG A 141 -15.60 -0.88 -15.82
C ARG A 141 -14.39 0.02 -16.04
N ILE A 142 -13.57 0.15 -15.01
CA ILE A 142 -12.35 0.98 -15.02
C ILE A 142 -11.14 0.07 -15.32
N PRO A 143 -10.17 0.50 -16.16
CA PRO A 143 -8.91 -0.22 -16.35
C PRO A 143 -8.16 -0.42 -15.03
N MET A 144 -7.55 -1.59 -14.86
CA MET A 144 -6.82 -1.96 -13.65
C MET A 144 -5.32 -2.03 -13.91
N VAL A 145 -4.53 -1.41 -13.05
CA VAL A 145 -3.07 -1.46 -13.07
C VAL A 145 -2.55 -2.00 -11.75
N ARG A 146 -1.68 -3.01 -11.82
CA ARG A 146 -1.03 -3.63 -10.65
C ARG A 146 0.46 -3.34 -10.66
N LEU A 147 0.94 -2.67 -9.63
CA LEU A 147 2.36 -2.49 -9.35
C LEU A 147 2.77 -3.54 -8.32
N ILE A 148 3.42 -4.61 -8.78
CA ILE A 148 3.62 -5.85 -8.02
C ILE A 148 5.06 -5.92 -7.51
N GLU A 149 5.17 -6.11 -6.20
CA GLU A 149 6.41 -6.35 -5.48
C GLU A 149 6.12 -7.05 -4.13
N THR A 150 6.16 -8.37 -4.14
CA THR A 150 5.85 -9.22 -2.99
C THR A 150 6.77 -10.43 -2.88
N ALA A 151 7.23 -10.71 -1.66
CA ALA A 151 7.95 -11.93 -1.32
C ALA A 151 7.03 -13.16 -1.18
N GLY A 152 5.70 -12.97 -1.20
CA GLY A 152 4.72 -14.05 -1.20
C GLY A 152 4.28 -14.54 0.18
N GLY A 153 4.03 -15.84 0.27
CA GLY A 153 3.46 -16.51 1.46
C GLY A 153 4.37 -16.44 2.68
N SER A 154 3.83 -16.02 3.84
CA SER A 154 4.57 -16.04 5.11
C SER A 154 4.48 -17.40 5.79
N ILE A 155 5.64 -17.98 6.10
CA ILE A 155 5.73 -19.21 6.91
C ILE A 155 5.25 -18.94 8.34
N ASN A 156 5.37 -17.71 8.85
CA ASN A 156 4.90 -17.37 10.20
C ASN A 156 3.38 -17.53 10.34
N ILE A 157 2.61 -17.19 9.30
CA ILE A 157 1.15 -17.39 9.29
C ILE A 157 0.83 -18.88 9.44
N LEU A 158 1.54 -19.76 8.72
CA LEU A 158 1.35 -21.21 8.82
C LEU A 158 1.66 -21.71 10.24
N LYS A 159 2.77 -21.25 10.82
CA LYS A 159 3.14 -21.58 12.21
C LYS A 159 2.09 -21.14 13.23
N GLN A 160 1.57 -19.92 13.10
CA GLN A 160 0.53 -19.38 13.99
C GLN A 160 -0.79 -20.14 13.85
N SER A 161 -1.17 -20.51 12.63
CA SER A 161 -2.42 -21.23 12.36
C SER A 161 -2.38 -22.71 12.76
N GLY A 162 -1.19 -23.31 12.89
CA GLY A 162 -1.01 -24.74 13.16
C GLY A 162 -1.53 -25.67 12.06
N ALA A 163 -1.90 -25.13 10.89
CA ALA A 163 -2.52 -25.88 9.81
C ALA A 163 -2.00 -25.42 8.43
N THR A 164 -2.11 -26.31 7.45
CA THR A 164 -1.85 -25.95 6.06
C THR A 164 -2.94 -25.01 5.57
N LYS A 165 -2.53 -23.85 5.02
CA LYS A 165 -3.46 -22.94 4.36
C LYS A 165 -3.87 -23.51 3.00
N ILE A 166 -5.18 -23.73 2.81
CA ILE A 166 -5.73 -24.00 1.48
C ILE A 166 -5.67 -22.70 0.67
N PRO A 167 -5.02 -22.67 -0.51
CA PRO A 167 -4.99 -21.48 -1.35
C PRO A 167 -6.40 -21.07 -1.77
N GLY A 168 -6.76 -19.81 -1.53
CA GLY A 168 -8.08 -19.31 -1.87
C GLY A 168 -8.34 -17.93 -1.31
N TYR A 169 -9.10 -17.15 -2.07
CA TYR A 169 -9.54 -15.81 -1.72
C TYR A 169 -11.03 -15.74 -2.03
N SER A 170 -11.87 -15.87 -1.00
CA SER A 170 -13.33 -15.99 -1.13
C SER A 170 -13.97 -14.78 -1.81
N ASN A 171 -13.37 -13.60 -1.66
CA ASN A 171 -13.91 -12.34 -2.19
C ASN A 171 -13.09 -11.79 -3.38
N GLY A 172 -12.21 -12.57 -4.01
CA GLY A 172 -11.45 -12.11 -5.17
C GLY A 172 -12.34 -11.72 -6.36
N ALA A 173 -11.86 -10.82 -7.23
CA ALA A 173 -12.55 -10.55 -8.48
C ALA A 173 -12.67 -11.83 -9.32
N PRO A 174 -13.83 -12.06 -9.96
CA PRO A 174 -14.09 -13.30 -10.67
C PRO A 174 -13.05 -13.56 -11.77
N PRO A 175 -12.84 -14.83 -12.17
CA PRO A 175 -12.00 -15.22 -13.29
C PRO A 175 -12.24 -14.37 -14.56
N THR A 176 -13.48 -13.93 -14.77
CA THR A 176 -13.96 -13.15 -15.92
C THR A 176 -13.49 -11.71 -15.99
N ASN A 177 -12.73 -11.19 -15.02
CA ASN A 177 -12.28 -9.78 -15.06
C ASN A 177 -11.48 -9.44 -16.33
N LEU A 178 -10.64 -10.37 -16.82
CA LEU A 178 -9.89 -10.21 -18.07
C LEU A 178 -10.80 -10.18 -19.30
N GLY A 179 -12.01 -10.74 -19.25
CA GLY A 179 -12.98 -10.60 -20.33
C GLY A 179 -13.76 -9.28 -20.31
N THR A 180 -13.54 -8.42 -19.30
CA THR A 180 -14.43 -7.27 -19.02
C THR A 180 -13.71 -5.94 -18.94
N ILE A 181 -12.54 -5.89 -18.29
CA ILE A 181 -11.74 -4.67 -18.12
C ILE A 181 -10.30 -4.90 -18.58
N PRO A 182 -9.62 -3.89 -19.15
CA PRO A 182 -8.17 -3.96 -19.35
C PRO A 182 -7.45 -4.13 -18.01
N VAL A 183 -6.46 -5.00 -17.98
CA VAL A 183 -5.66 -5.29 -16.79
C VAL A 183 -4.20 -5.30 -17.19
N VAL A 184 -3.40 -4.43 -16.58
CA VAL A 184 -1.94 -4.37 -16.77
C VAL A 184 -1.27 -4.71 -15.45
N ALA A 185 -0.23 -5.52 -15.50
CA ALA A 185 0.63 -5.81 -14.37
C ALA A 185 2.06 -5.34 -14.64
N ILE A 186 2.70 -4.75 -13.64
CA ILE A 186 4.08 -4.29 -13.70
C ILE A 186 4.82 -4.94 -12.54
N ALA A 187 5.74 -5.85 -12.85
CA ALA A 187 6.64 -6.44 -11.86
C ALA A 187 7.81 -5.47 -11.61
N LEU A 188 7.89 -4.96 -10.39
CA LEU A 188 8.86 -3.92 -9.99
C LEU A 188 9.89 -4.42 -8.98
N GLY A 189 9.89 -5.73 -8.72
CA GLY A 189 10.81 -6.42 -7.84
C GLY A 189 10.50 -7.91 -7.85
N ALA A 190 10.69 -8.59 -6.71
CA ALA A 190 10.25 -9.96 -6.59
C ALA A 190 8.73 -10.05 -6.67
N ALA A 191 8.20 -10.96 -7.50
CA ALA A 191 6.82 -11.34 -7.57
C ALA A 191 6.75 -12.86 -7.37
N ALA A 192 6.65 -13.27 -6.10
CA ALA A 192 6.68 -14.69 -5.72
C ALA A 192 5.28 -15.26 -5.47
N GLY A 193 5.06 -16.52 -5.85
CA GLY A 193 3.83 -17.24 -5.56
C GLY A 193 2.61 -16.56 -6.17
N PHE A 194 1.67 -16.09 -5.34
CA PHE A 194 0.46 -15.42 -5.84
C PHE A 194 0.79 -14.08 -6.52
N GLY A 195 1.89 -13.40 -6.16
CA GLY A 195 2.37 -12.24 -6.90
C GLY A 195 2.67 -12.56 -8.35
N ALA A 196 3.35 -13.68 -8.62
CA ALA A 196 3.61 -14.17 -9.97
C ALA A 196 2.30 -14.46 -10.74
N VAL A 197 1.33 -15.09 -10.08
CA VAL A 197 0.01 -15.34 -10.68
C VAL A 197 -0.68 -14.03 -11.07
N ARG A 198 -0.59 -12.99 -10.22
CA ARG A 198 -1.18 -11.66 -10.53
C ARG A 198 -0.47 -10.95 -11.68
N VAL A 199 0.83 -11.18 -11.88
CA VAL A 199 1.56 -10.72 -13.07
C VAL A 199 0.99 -11.43 -14.29
N VAL A 200 1.06 -12.77 -14.33
CA VAL A 200 0.64 -13.57 -15.50
C VAL A 200 -0.85 -13.42 -15.81
N ARG A 201 -1.70 -13.19 -14.80
CA ARG A 201 -3.15 -12.96 -14.97
C ARG A 201 -3.46 -11.50 -15.34
N SER A 202 -2.85 -11.01 -16.41
CA SER A 202 -3.06 -9.67 -16.97
C SER A 202 -3.11 -9.76 -18.49
N HIS A 203 -3.57 -8.69 -19.16
CA HIS A 203 -3.49 -8.58 -20.62
C HIS A 203 -2.07 -8.24 -21.07
N PHE A 204 -1.39 -7.40 -20.28
CA PHE A 204 -0.02 -6.99 -20.50
C PHE A 204 0.74 -7.05 -19.19
N SER A 205 1.89 -7.69 -19.22
CA SER A 205 2.86 -7.70 -18.12
C SER A 205 4.10 -6.94 -18.54
N VAL A 206 4.57 -6.04 -17.69
CA VAL A 206 5.83 -5.31 -17.85
C VAL A 206 6.79 -5.74 -16.75
N MET A 207 8.03 -6.05 -17.12
CA MET A 207 9.09 -6.41 -16.19
C MET A 207 10.24 -5.41 -16.34
N VAL A 208 10.82 -5.00 -15.21
CA VAL A 208 12.07 -4.22 -15.21
C VAL A 208 13.25 -5.19 -15.26
N ALA A 209 14.01 -5.15 -16.35
CA ALA A 209 15.20 -5.99 -16.52
C ALA A 209 16.22 -5.76 -15.39
N GLY A 210 16.85 -6.84 -14.91
CA GLY A 210 17.88 -6.81 -13.88
C GLY A 210 17.40 -6.47 -12.45
N SER A 211 16.11 -6.18 -12.25
CA SER A 211 15.59 -5.81 -10.92
C SER A 211 14.23 -6.41 -10.58
N SER A 212 13.52 -7.01 -11.53
CA SER A 212 12.24 -7.70 -11.30
C SER A 212 12.35 -9.19 -11.61
N TYR A 213 11.61 -10.00 -10.84
CA TYR A 213 11.66 -11.45 -10.93
C TYR A 213 10.29 -12.06 -10.72
N VAL A 214 9.87 -12.95 -11.60
CA VAL A 214 8.57 -13.64 -11.53
C VAL A 214 8.81 -15.13 -11.38
N PHE A 215 8.36 -15.73 -10.29
CA PHE A 215 8.53 -17.17 -10.04
C PHE A 215 7.48 -17.72 -9.06
N ALA A 216 7.17 -19.01 -9.17
CA ALA A 216 6.27 -19.68 -8.22
C ALA A 216 6.85 -19.71 -6.79
N GLY A 217 8.16 -19.88 -6.67
CA GLY A 217 8.92 -19.78 -5.43
C GLY A 217 10.36 -19.38 -5.73
N GLY A 218 10.95 -18.55 -4.88
CA GLY A 218 12.30 -18.01 -5.13
C GLY A 218 13.43 -19.00 -4.85
N PRO A 219 14.69 -18.63 -5.11
CA PRO A 219 15.85 -19.49 -4.90
C PRO A 219 15.92 -20.12 -3.50
N ALA A 220 15.47 -19.39 -2.47
CA ALA A 220 15.43 -19.85 -1.09
C ALA A 220 14.54 -21.08 -0.85
N VAL A 221 13.57 -21.37 -1.73
CA VAL A 221 12.77 -22.60 -1.68
C VAL A 221 13.19 -23.63 -2.73
N VAL A 222 13.79 -23.19 -3.84
CA VAL A 222 14.29 -24.09 -4.90
C VAL A 222 15.46 -24.95 -4.39
N LYS A 223 16.45 -24.34 -3.75
CA LYS A 223 17.62 -25.06 -3.22
C LYS A 223 17.24 -26.19 -2.25
N PRO A 224 16.48 -25.94 -1.16
CA PRO A 224 16.10 -27.02 -0.25
C PRO A 224 15.06 -27.98 -0.83
N GLY A 225 14.22 -27.54 -1.78
CA GLY A 225 13.14 -28.37 -2.33
C GLY A 225 13.57 -29.30 -3.47
N VAL A 226 14.50 -28.87 -4.31
CA VAL A 226 14.89 -29.55 -5.55
C VAL A 226 16.40 -29.81 -5.61
N GLY A 227 17.20 -29.22 -4.72
CA GLY A 227 18.65 -29.38 -4.69
C GLY A 227 19.39 -28.54 -5.74
N GLN A 228 18.68 -27.71 -6.50
CA GLN A 228 19.27 -26.86 -7.54
C GLN A 228 19.70 -25.51 -6.96
N GLU A 229 20.96 -25.14 -7.16
CA GLU A 229 21.44 -23.78 -6.95
C GLU A 229 21.21 -22.96 -8.22
N ILE A 230 20.41 -21.90 -8.11
CA ILE A 230 20.06 -21.00 -9.20
C ILE A 230 19.80 -19.62 -8.61
N ASP A 231 20.25 -18.56 -9.28
CA ASP A 231 20.00 -17.21 -8.80
C ASP A 231 18.61 -16.69 -9.22
N LYS A 232 18.27 -15.45 -8.83
CA LYS A 232 16.96 -14.87 -9.14
C LYS A 232 16.80 -14.53 -10.62
N GLU A 233 17.86 -14.08 -11.28
CA GLU A 233 17.84 -13.65 -12.68
C GLU A 233 17.68 -14.86 -13.60
N GLU A 234 18.44 -15.92 -13.33
CA GLU A 234 18.35 -17.19 -14.06
C GLU A 234 17.02 -17.92 -13.82
N LEU A 235 16.48 -17.85 -12.60
CA LEU A 235 15.23 -18.54 -12.25
C LEU A 235 13.99 -17.85 -12.85
N GLY A 236 13.96 -16.52 -12.86
CA GLY A 236 12.73 -15.80 -13.19
C GLY A 236 12.93 -14.34 -13.56
N GLY A 237 14.12 -13.94 -14.03
CA GLY A 237 14.38 -12.60 -14.55
C GLY A 237 13.63 -12.32 -15.85
N ALA A 238 13.69 -11.06 -16.32
CA ALA A 238 12.95 -10.63 -17.50
C ALA A 238 13.33 -11.42 -18.77
N SER A 239 14.60 -11.82 -18.90
CA SER A 239 15.10 -12.61 -20.05
C SER A 239 14.56 -14.05 -20.13
N VAL A 240 14.00 -14.56 -19.02
CA VAL A 240 13.33 -15.86 -18.96
C VAL A 240 11.90 -15.74 -19.48
N HIS A 241 11.22 -14.63 -19.18
CA HIS A 241 9.79 -14.45 -19.44
C HIS A 241 9.45 -13.72 -20.74
N ALA A 242 10.31 -12.83 -21.22
CA ALA A 242 10.04 -11.95 -22.36
C ALA A 242 10.66 -12.43 -23.69
N ARG A 243 10.78 -13.74 -23.88
CA ARG A 243 11.31 -14.34 -25.13
C ARG A 243 10.28 -14.38 -26.25
#